data_AF-C4NYR3-F1
#
_entry.id   AF-C4NYR3-F1
#
_cell.length_a   1.000
_cell.length_b   1.000
_cell.length_c   1.000
_cell.angle_alpha   90.00
_cell.angle_beta   90.00
_cell.angle_gamma   90.00
#
_symmetry.space_group_name_H-M   'P 1'
#
loop_
_entity.id
_entity.type
_entity.pdbx_description
1 polymer ?
#
loop_
_entity_poly.entity_id
_entity_poly.type
_entity_poly.pdbx_seq_one_letter_code
_entity_poly.pdbx_strand_id
1 'polypeptide(L)'
;VLSRVSILHVQENFMVQAGDPTATGTGGDSIYGKLYGAQARFFEDELPKTKGRSHEDRSGLVGMASSSANQNASQFYITTRAEDMAYLDDQHTIFGEVAEGMDVLDNINALFVDKDYRPFQDVRIKHTYVLDDPFPDPKGLDELIPPSSPTRERPEEEQVEPRLAADEKLDENEGRT
;
A
#
# COMPACT_ATOMS: atom_id res chain seq x y z
N VAL A 1 7.98 9.60 -3.12
CA VAL A 1 6.93 9.69 -4.17
C VAL A 1 6.41 8.28 -4.43
N LEU A 2 5.18 7.95 -3.99
CA LEU A 2 4.54 6.65 -4.22
C LEU A 2 3.83 6.66 -5.58
N SER A 3 4.58 6.75 -6.66
CA SER A 3 4.01 6.77 -8.01
C SER A 3 4.32 5.45 -8.71
N ARG A 4 3.26 4.77 -9.12
CA ARG A 4 3.21 3.46 -9.82
C ARG A 4 3.42 2.23 -8.95
N VAL A 5 3.18 2.37 -7.65
CA VAL A 5 3.16 1.22 -6.73
C VAL A 5 1.89 0.41 -6.97
N SER A 6 2.05 -0.91 -7.11
CA SER A 6 0.94 -1.84 -7.32
C SER A 6 0.23 -2.16 -6.01
N ILE A 7 -1.08 -2.41 -6.11
CA ILE A 7 -1.80 -3.18 -5.11
C ILE A 7 -1.31 -4.63 -5.22
N LEU A 8 -0.78 -5.16 -4.12
CA LEU A 8 -0.07 -6.45 -4.09
C LEU A 8 -1.03 -7.58 -3.76
N HIS A 9 -1.78 -7.42 -2.68
CA HIS A 9 -2.73 -8.40 -2.20
C HIS A 9 -4.08 -7.75 -1.95
N VAL A 10 -5.13 -8.44 -2.36
CA VAL A 10 -6.52 -8.13 -2.03
C VAL A 10 -7.10 -9.38 -1.41
N GLN A 11 -7.32 -9.34 -0.10
CA GLN A 11 -8.06 -10.38 0.59
C GLN A 11 -9.45 -9.84 0.89
N GLU A 12 -10.44 -10.34 0.15
CA GLU A 12 -11.82 -9.90 0.24
C GLU A 12 -12.32 -9.97 1.70
N ASN A 13 -12.94 -8.88 2.17
CA ASN A 13 -13.45 -8.75 3.54
C ASN A 13 -12.36 -8.93 4.60
N PHE A 14 -11.17 -8.42 4.31
CA PHE A 14 -10.09 -8.34 5.28
C PHE A 14 -9.23 -7.09 5.04
N MET A 15 -8.39 -7.09 3.99
CA MET A 15 -7.51 -5.97 3.69
C MET A 15 -7.02 -5.92 2.25
N VAL A 16 -6.60 -4.72 1.85
CA VAL A 16 -5.87 -4.44 0.62
C VAL A 16 -4.46 -4.01 0.99
N GLN A 17 -3.42 -4.66 0.45
CA GLN A 17 -2.01 -4.36 0.73
C GLN A 17 -1.31 -3.71 -0.46
N ALA A 18 -0.49 -2.71 -0.20
CA ALA A 18 0.31 -1.99 -1.20
C ALA A 18 1.62 -1.48 -0.58
N GLY A 19 2.35 -0.62 -1.31
CA GLY A 19 3.53 0.07 -0.78
C GLY A 19 4.87 -0.64 -1.04
N ASP A 20 4.90 -1.69 -1.86
CA ASP A 20 6.13 -2.33 -2.34
C ASP A 20 6.46 -1.88 -3.77
N PRO A 21 7.52 -1.07 -3.98
CA PRO A 21 7.96 -0.66 -5.32
C PRO A 21 8.41 -1.82 -6.22
N THR A 22 8.91 -2.93 -5.65
CA THR A 22 9.38 -4.08 -6.44
C THR A 22 8.24 -5.03 -6.83
N ALA A 23 7.07 -4.84 -6.21
CA ALA A 23 5.88 -5.66 -6.33
C ALA A 23 6.09 -7.16 -6.03
N THR A 24 7.08 -7.48 -5.19
CA THR A 24 7.40 -8.85 -4.77
C THR A 24 6.70 -9.25 -3.47
N GLY A 25 6.17 -8.29 -2.72
CA GLY A 25 5.59 -8.47 -1.39
C GLY A 25 6.63 -8.40 -0.26
N THR A 26 7.92 -8.28 -0.59
CA THR A 26 9.04 -8.30 0.36
C THR A 26 9.96 -7.09 0.24
N GLY A 27 9.74 -6.24 -0.77
CA GLY A 27 10.50 -5.03 -1.00
C GLY A 27 9.97 -3.85 -0.18
N GLY A 28 10.47 -2.67 -0.53
CA GLY A 28 10.17 -1.44 0.19
C GLY A 28 11.18 -1.10 1.28
N ASP A 29 11.40 0.20 1.44
CA ASP A 29 12.29 0.81 2.43
C ASP A 29 11.58 2.03 3.04
N SER A 30 11.84 2.33 4.31
CA SER A 30 11.46 3.63 4.86
C SER A 30 12.32 4.77 4.29
N ILE A 31 11.83 6.01 4.45
CA ILE A 31 12.62 7.20 4.09
C ILE A 31 13.92 7.31 4.90
N TYR A 32 13.93 6.80 6.13
CA TYR A 32 15.11 6.79 6.99
C TYR A 32 16.24 5.93 6.43
N GLY A 33 15.91 4.84 5.72
CA GLY A 33 16.90 4.03 5.03
C GLY A 33 17.62 4.80 3.93
N LYS A 34 16.92 5.69 3.23
CA LYS A 34 17.48 6.55 2.19
C LYS A 34 18.31 7.70 2.79
N LEU A 35 17.85 8.29 3.89
CA LEU A 35 18.50 9.44 4.54
C LEU A 35 19.72 9.07 5.39
N TYR A 36 19.63 7.96 6.13
CA TYR A 36 20.61 7.60 7.15
C TYR A 36 21.36 6.30 6.84
N GLY A 37 21.00 5.60 5.76
CA GLY A 37 21.64 4.36 5.32
C GLY A 37 20.86 3.10 5.68
N ALA A 38 21.32 1.95 5.16
CA ALA A 38 20.61 0.67 5.22
C ALA A 38 20.27 0.19 6.64
N GLN A 39 21.02 0.59 7.65
CA GLN A 39 20.74 0.29 9.06
C GLN A 39 19.46 0.96 9.58
N ALA A 40 19.04 2.05 8.95
CA ALA A 40 17.80 2.77 9.27
C ALA A 40 16.65 2.38 8.32
N ARG A 41 16.76 1.23 7.63
CA ARG A 41 15.73 0.74 6.70
C ARG A 41 14.35 0.66 7.35
N PHE A 42 14.31 0.27 8.62
CA PHE A 42 13.07 0.06 9.37
C PHE A 42 12.88 1.09 10.49
N PHE A 43 11.62 1.31 10.88
CA PHE A 43 11.24 2.08 12.05
C PHE A 43 10.30 1.32 12.98
N GLU A 44 10.21 1.80 14.22
CA GLU A 44 9.49 1.17 15.33
C GLU A 44 7.97 1.19 15.17
N ASP A 45 7.27 0.35 15.93
CA ASP A 45 5.80 0.33 15.97
C ASP A 45 5.25 1.45 16.85
N GLU A 46 4.21 2.14 16.37
CA GLU A 46 3.41 3.10 17.13
C GLU A 46 2.02 2.51 17.38
N LEU A 47 1.98 1.43 18.16
CA LEU A 47 0.75 0.67 18.40
C LEU A 47 -0.38 1.52 19.01
N PRO A 48 -1.64 1.29 18.62
CA PRO A 48 -2.82 1.90 19.22
C PRO A 48 -2.97 1.76 20.74
N LYS A 49 -2.38 2.68 21.51
CA LYS A 49 -2.51 2.70 22.98
C LYS A 49 -3.70 3.52 23.50
N THR A 50 -4.35 4.29 22.62
CA THR A 50 -5.38 5.28 23.00
C THR A 50 -6.72 4.94 22.33
N LYS A 51 -7.83 5.18 23.05
CA LYS A 51 -9.19 5.05 22.51
C LYS A 51 -9.35 5.84 21.21
N GLY A 52 -9.87 5.20 20.17
CA GLY A 52 -10.17 5.84 18.87
C GLY A 52 -9.21 5.51 17.72
N ARG A 53 -8.17 4.69 17.95
CA ARG A 53 -7.33 4.11 16.88
C ARG A 53 -7.37 2.58 16.91
N SER A 54 -8.54 1.99 17.10
CA SER A 54 -8.69 0.54 17.08
C SER A 54 -9.18 0.06 15.73
N HIS A 55 -8.76 -1.14 15.33
CA HIS A 55 -9.32 -1.91 14.22
C HIS A 55 -10.74 -2.43 14.50
N GLU A 56 -11.22 -2.32 15.74
CA GLU A 56 -12.58 -2.74 16.10
C GLU A 56 -13.64 -1.83 15.47
N ASP A 57 -14.65 -2.46 14.87
CA ASP A 57 -15.86 -1.84 14.29
C ASP A 57 -15.59 -0.75 13.24
N ARG A 58 -14.45 -0.82 12.53
CA ARG A 58 -14.04 0.18 11.53
C ARG A 58 -13.37 -0.42 10.29
N SER A 59 -13.94 -0.15 9.12
CA SER A 59 -13.29 -0.35 7.83
C SER A 59 -12.58 0.94 7.36
N GLY A 60 -11.71 0.82 6.36
CA GLY A 60 -11.00 1.95 5.77
C GLY A 60 -9.83 2.45 6.61
N LEU A 61 -9.35 1.70 7.60
CA LEU A 61 -8.17 2.07 8.38
C LEU A 61 -6.90 1.78 7.60
N VAL A 62 -5.94 2.72 7.64
CA VAL A 62 -4.64 2.59 6.99
C VAL A 62 -3.58 2.28 8.04
N GLY A 63 -2.93 1.11 7.88
CA GLY A 63 -1.92 0.62 8.81
C GLY A 63 -0.65 0.12 8.13
N MET A 64 0.43 -0.02 8.89
CA MET A 64 1.72 -0.48 8.38
C MET A 64 1.74 -2.01 8.22
N ALA A 65 2.13 -2.47 7.02
CA ALA A 65 2.37 -3.88 6.77
C ALA A 65 3.83 -4.20 7.08
N SER A 66 4.05 -5.02 8.10
CA SER A 66 5.38 -5.44 8.54
C SER A 66 5.40 -6.93 8.85
N SER A 67 6.54 -7.58 8.61
CA SER A 67 6.70 -9.01 8.86
C SER A 67 7.07 -9.33 10.31
N SER A 68 7.40 -8.32 11.11
CA SER A 68 7.89 -8.45 12.48
C SER A 68 7.75 -7.13 13.23
N ALA A 69 7.67 -7.21 14.56
CA ALA A 69 7.60 -6.04 15.42
C ALA A 69 8.77 -5.09 15.17
N ASN A 70 8.49 -3.79 15.11
CA ASN A 70 9.42 -2.70 14.85
C ASN A 70 10.15 -2.79 13.50
N GLN A 71 9.54 -3.43 12.50
CA GLN A 71 10.09 -3.54 11.15
C GLN A 71 9.20 -2.87 10.09
N ASN A 72 8.72 -1.66 10.41
CA ASN A 72 7.92 -0.89 9.47
C ASN A 72 8.81 -0.27 8.38
N ALA A 73 8.34 -0.29 7.13
CA ALA A 73 9.03 0.27 5.96
C ALA A 73 8.04 1.09 5.10
N SER A 74 7.90 0.79 3.81
CA SER A 74 6.96 1.49 2.91
C SER A 74 5.65 0.75 2.65
N GLN A 75 5.57 -0.54 3.01
CA GLN A 75 4.36 -1.32 2.79
C GLN A 75 3.28 -0.96 3.80
N PHE A 76 2.04 -0.87 3.33
CA PHE A 76 0.87 -0.54 4.13
C PHE A 76 -0.34 -1.35 3.67
N TYR A 77 -1.35 -1.42 4.53
CA TYR A 77 -2.63 -2.01 4.22
C TYR A 77 -3.77 -1.04 4.48
N ILE A 78 -4.91 -1.30 3.85
CA ILE A 78 -6.20 -0.65 4.11
C ILE A 78 -7.20 -1.74 4.50
N THR A 79 -7.89 -1.61 5.64
CA THR A 79 -8.90 -2.58 6.05
C THR A 79 -10.17 -2.47 5.22
N THR A 80 -10.76 -3.61 4.86
CA THR A 80 -12.05 -3.66 4.14
C THR A 80 -13.16 -4.32 4.95
N ARG A 81 -12.82 -4.84 6.15
CA ARG A 81 -13.76 -5.35 7.15
C ARG A 81 -13.68 -4.49 8.41
N ALA A 82 -14.80 -4.42 9.12
CA ALA A 82 -14.93 -3.74 10.41
C ALA A 82 -14.95 -4.72 11.59
N GLU A 83 -15.55 -5.90 11.41
CA GLU A 83 -15.79 -6.87 12.48
C GLU A 83 -14.56 -7.75 12.77
N ASP A 84 -14.36 -8.12 14.03
CA ASP A 84 -13.35 -9.09 14.46
C ASP A 84 -11.92 -8.77 13.99
N MET A 85 -11.48 -7.52 14.11
CA MET A 85 -10.11 -7.10 13.72
C MET A 85 -9.27 -6.54 14.89
N ALA A 86 -9.83 -6.48 16.10
CA ALA A 86 -9.16 -5.91 17.28
C ALA A 86 -7.79 -6.55 17.61
N TYR A 87 -7.57 -7.81 17.24
CA TYR A 87 -6.29 -8.50 17.46
C TYR A 87 -5.11 -7.88 16.68
N LEU A 88 -5.37 -7.06 15.66
CA LEU A 88 -4.35 -6.35 14.90
C LEU A 88 -3.80 -5.12 15.65
N ASP A 89 -4.53 -4.60 16.65
CA ASP A 89 -4.11 -3.43 17.43
C ASP A 89 -2.79 -3.66 18.18
N ASP A 90 -2.52 -4.89 18.59
CA ASP A 90 -1.29 -5.26 19.30
C ASP A 90 -0.11 -5.55 18.35
N GLN A 91 -0.35 -5.55 17.04
CA GLN A 91 0.63 -6.00 16.04
C GLN A 91 1.00 -4.93 15.03
N HIS A 92 0.08 -4.01 14.70
CA HIS A 92 0.25 -3.09 13.58
C HIS A 92 0.02 -1.64 13.98
N THR A 93 0.87 -0.77 13.43
CA THR A 93 0.73 0.68 13.56
C THR A 93 -0.41 1.17 12.67
N ILE A 94 -1.39 1.89 13.24
CA ILE A 94 -2.42 2.61 12.49
C ILE A 94 -2.03 4.07 12.38
N PHE A 95 -1.95 4.59 11.15
CA PHE A 95 -1.52 5.97 10.90
C PHE A 95 -2.53 6.81 10.13
N GLY A 96 -3.65 6.24 9.68
CA GLY A 96 -4.69 7.00 8.99
C GLY A 96 -5.98 6.25 8.77
N GLU A 97 -6.91 6.90 8.09
CA GLU A 97 -8.16 6.32 7.62
C GLU A 97 -8.56 6.93 6.27
N VAL A 98 -9.34 6.19 5.49
CA VAL A 98 -9.91 6.63 4.23
C VAL A 98 -11.05 7.60 4.51
N ALA A 99 -10.83 8.88 4.25
CA ALA A 99 -11.85 9.92 4.43
C ALA A 99 -12.84 9.98 3.25
N GLU A 100 -12.36 9.78 2.03
CA GLU A 100 -13.14 9.81 0.78
C GLU A 100 -12.71 8.67 -0.14
N GLY A 101 -13.64 8.20 -0.99
CA GLY A 101 -13.36 7.13 -1.96
C GLY A 101 -13.52 5.71 -1.41
N MET A 102 -14.38 5.52 -0.40
CA MET A 102 -14.72 4.18 0.12
C MET A 102 -15.31 3.27 -0.97
N ASP A 103 -16.07 3.83 -1.91
CA ASP A 103 -16.59 3.11 -3.08
C ASP A 103 -15.46 2.57 -3.99
N VAL A 104 -14.36 3.31 -4.12
CA VAL A 104 -13.17 2.84 -4.84
C VAL A 104 -12.49 1.70 -4.09
N LEU A 105 -12.40 1.80 -2.76
CA LEU A 105 -11.88 0.72 -1.93
C LEU A 105 -12.74 -0.54 -2.04
N ASP A 106 -14.07 -0.40 -2.02
CA ASP A 106 -15.01 -1.51 -2.19
C ASP A 106 -14.85 -2.18 -3.57
N ASN A 107 -14.67 -1.38 -4.63
CA ASN A 107 -14.38 -1.91 -5.96
C ASN A 107 -13.06 -2.69 -6.02
N ILE A 108 -12.02 -2.22 -5.30
CA ILE A 108 -10.74 -2.95 -5.20
C ILE A 108 -10.93 -4.24 -4.40
N ASN A 109 -11.68 -4.20 -3.30
CA ASN A 109 -11.98 -5.36 -2.44
C ASN A 109 -12.68 -6.49 -3.21
N ALA A 110 -13.50 -6.14 -4.22
CA ALA A 110 -14.27 -7.08 -5.04
C ALA A 110 -13.51 -7.64 -6.27
N LEU A 111 -12.22 -7.31 -6.44
CA LEU A 111 -11.45 -7.78 -7.59
C LEU A 111 -11.21 -9.29 -7.56
N PHE A 112 -11.22 -9.90 -8.75
CA PHE A 112 -10.79 -11.28 -8.89
C PHE A 112 -9.28 -11.40 -8.64
N VAL A 113 -8.93 -12.28 -7.71
CA VAL A 113 -7.55 -12.58 -7.34
C VAL A 113 -7.19 -14.02 -7.64
N ASP A 114 -5.89 -14.28 -7.75
CA ASP A 114 -5.38 -15.64 -7.81
C ASP A 114 -5.28 -16.28 -6.40
N LYS A 115 -4.69 -17.47 -6.35
CA LYS A 115 -4.47 -18.23 -5.11
C LYS A 115 -3.57 -17.52 -4.08
N ASP A 116 -2.78 -16.54 -4.51
CA ASP A 116 -1.83 -15.79 -3.69
C ASP A 116 -2.42 -14.40 -3.33
N TYR A 117 -3.74 -14.24 -3.49
CA TYR A 117 -4.49 -13.00 -3.28
C TYR A 117 -4.07 -11.83 -4.17
N ARG A 118 -3.35 -12.09 -5.26
CA ARG A 118 -2.91 -11.04 -6.17
C ARG A 118 -3.96 -10.79 -7.25
N PRO A 119 -4.39 -9.53 -7.49
CA PRO A 119 -5.38 -9.21 -8.53
C PRO A 119 -4.97 -9.69 -9.94
N PHE A 120 -5.91 -10.25 -10.71
CA PHE A 120 -5.65 -10.63 -12.11
C PHE A 120 -5.45 -9.42 -13.02
N GLN A 121 -6.17 -8.34 -12.76
CA GLN A 121 -5.97 -7.04 -13.38
C GLN A 121 -5.15 -6.17 -12.44
N ASP A 122 -4.05 -5.60 -12.95
CA ASP A 122 -3.18 -4.76 -12.15
C ASP A 122 -3.91 -3.48 -11.69
N VAL A 123 -3.85 -3.19 -10.39
CA VAL A 123 -4.30 -1.91 -9.82
C VAL A 123 -3.09 -1.16 -9.30
N ARG A 124 -2.97 0.12 -9.66
CA ARG A 124 -1.77 0.91 -9.40
C ARG A 124 -2.10 2.31 -8.87
N ILE A 125 -1.35 2.74 -7.86
CA ILE A 125 -1.36 4.11 -7.38
C ILE A 125 -0.61 4.96 -8.40
N LYS A 126 -1.32 5.80 -9.16
CA LYS A 126 -0.70 6.60 -10.23
C LYS A 126 0.07 7.80 -9.66
N HIS A 127 -0.59 8.56 -8.79
CA HIS A 127 -0.05 9.76 -8.18
C HIS A 127 -0.47 9.86 -6.71
N THR A 128 0.35 10.51 -5.91
CA THR A 128 0.06 10.85 -4.51
C THR A 128 0.25 12.34 -4.34
N TYR A 129 -0.75 13.01 -3.77
CA TYR A 129 -0.71 14.43 -3.46
C TYR A 129 -0.79 14.60 -1.94
N VAL A 130 0.14 15.34 -1.37
CA VAL A 130 0.08 15.77 0.03
C VAL A 130 -0.68 17.08 0.06
N LEU A 131 -1.88 17.07 0.66
CA LEU A 131 -2.77 18.24 0.69
C LEU A 131 -2.37 19.24 1.78
N ASP A 132 -1.90 18.71 2.91
CA ASP A 132 -1.40 19.46 4.06
C ASP A 132 -0.19 18.71 4.62
N ASP A 133 0.94 19.38 4.72
CA ASP A 133 2.16 18.84 5.32
C ASP A 133 2.47 19.63 6.60
N PRO A 134 2.17 19.08 7.78
CA PRO A 134 2.40 19.76 9.04
C PRO A 134 3.86 19.67 9.51
N PHE A 135 4.72 18.93 8.80
CA PHE A 135 6.08 18.64 9.22
C PHE A 135 7.11 19.40 8.37
N PRO A 136 8.23 19.85 8.98
CA PRO A 136 9.35 20.37 8.21
C PRO A 136 10.09 19.23 7.49
N ASP A 137 10.56 19.51 6.28
CA ASP A 137 11.37 18.55 5.51
C ASP A 137 12.65 18.16 6.28
N PRO A 138 12.94 16.85 6.43
CA PRO A 138 14.21 16.40 6.99
C PRO A 138 15.37 16.75 6.04
N LYS A 139 16.55 16.97 6.63
CA LYS A 139 17.76 17.29 5.86
C LYS A 139 18.09 16.19 4.85
N GLY A 140 18.37 16.57 3.61
CA GLY A 140 18.70 15.65 2.51
C GLY A 140 17.47 15.07 1.81
N LEU A 141 16.25 15.37 2.25
CA LEU A 141 15.04 14.96 1.52
C LEU A 141 14.97 15.60 0.14
N ASP A 142 15.42 16.85 0.01
CA ASP A 142 15.48 17.61 -1.23
C ASP A 142 16.28 16.89 -2.33
N GLU A 143 17.35 16.18 -1.95
CA GLU A 143 18.15 15.37 -2.87
C GLU A 143 17.45 14.09 -3.33
N LEU A 144 16.46 13.61 -2.56
CA LEU A 144 15.70 12.38 -2.84
C LEU A 144 14.43 12.62 -3.64
N ILE A 145 13.99 13.88 -3.78
CA ILE A 145 12.78 14.22 -4.52
C ILE A 145 13.10 14.15 -6.03
N PRO A 146 12.46 13.24 -6.79
CA PRO A 146 12.68 13.18 -8.22
C PRO A 146 12.17 14.46 -8.90
N PRO A 147 12.82 14.91 -10.00
CA PRO A 147 12.46 16.16 -10.67
C PRO A 147 11.08 16.12 -11.34
N SER A 148 10.53 14.92 -11.56
CA SER A 148 9.21 14.72 -12.14
C SER A 148 8.57 13.43 -11.63
N SER A 149 7.26 13.31 -11.80
CA SER A 149 6.58 12.01 -11.67
C SER A 149 7.18 10.99 -12.66
N PRO A 150 7.24 9.70 -12.32
CA PRO A 150 7.75 8.67 -13.22
C PRO A 150 6.88 8.56 -14.48
N THR A 151 7.54 8.16 -15.57
CA THR A 151 6.95 7.94 -16.89
C THR A 151 5.92 6.80 -16.87
N ARG A 152 5.19 6.60 -17.98
CA ARG A 152 4.18 5.53 -18.06
C ARG A 152 4.73 4.11 -18.00
N GLU A 153 6.03 3.98 -18.11
CA GLU A 153 6.72 2.72 -18.17
C GLU A 153 6.70 2.04 -16.80
N ARG A 154 6.91 0.72 -16.84
CA ARG A 154 7.08 -0.09 -15.65
C ARG A 154 8.33 0.39 -14.90
N PRO A 155 8.29 0.57 -13.56
CA PRO A 155 9.49 0.86 -12.79
C PRO A 155 10.55 -0.24 -12.98
N GLU A 156 11.82 0.13 -13.12
CA GLU A 156 12.93 -0.84 -13.25
C GLU A 156 13.04 -1.78 -12.04
N GLU A 157 12.60 -1.32 -10.88
CA GLU A 157 12.60 -2.07 -9.62
C GLU A 157 11.55 -3.19 -9.60
N GLU A 158 10.54 -3.15 -10.47
CA GLU A 158 9.45 -4.12 -10.53
C GLU A 158 9.91 -5.45 -11.14
N GLN A 159 9.88 -6.53 -10.33
CA GLN A 159 10.50 -7.82 -10.68
C GLN A 159 9.51 -8.91 -11.11
N VAL A 160 8.23 -8.57 -11.26
CA VAL A 160 7.14 -9.55 -11.41
C VAL A 160 6.57 -9.55 -12.82
N GLU A 161 6.17 -10.73 -13.31
CA GLU A 161 5.59 -10.90 -14.65
C GLU A 161 4.41 -9.95 -14.92
N PRO A 162 4.25 -9.43 -16.15
CA PRO A 162 3.10 -8.62 -16.53
C PRO A 162 1.79 -9.38 -16.33
N ARG A 163 0.84 -8.72 -15.66
CA ARG A 163 -0.57 -9.11 -15.64
C ARG A 163 -1.35 -8.27 -16.65
N LEU A 164 -2.64 -8.59 -16.81
CA LEU A 164 -3.57 -7.76 -17.56
C LEU A 164 -3.41 -6.32 -17.07
N ALA A 165 -2.96 -5.44 -17.96
CA ALA A 165 -2.67 -4.07 -17.58
C ALA A 165 -3.97 -3.37 -17.16
N ALA A 166 -3.89 -2.43 -16.22
CA ALA A 166 -5.04 -1.61 -15.81
C ALA A 166 -5.79 -0.96 -17.00
N ASP A 167 -5.06 -0.69 -18.10
CA ASP A 167 -5.56 -0.01 -19.29
C ASP A 167 -5.90 -0.99 -20.45
N GLU A 168 -5.73 -2.31 -20.29
CA GLU A 168 -6.15 -3.32 -21.27
C GLU A 168 -7.67 -3.55 -21.19
N LYS A 169 -8.36 -3.40 -22.33
CA LYS A 169 -9.79 -3.71 -22.43
C LYS A 169 -9.96 -5.23 -22.49
N LEU A 170 -10.71 -5.78 -21.54
CA LEU A 170 -11.18 -7.16 -21.61
C LEU A 170 -12.24 -7.25 -22.72
N ASP A 171 -11.98 -8.01 -23.79
CA ASP A 171 -13.01 -8.36 -24.76
C ASP A 171 -13.82 -9.54 -24.21
N GLU A 172 -15.03 -9.25 -23.72
CA GLU A 172 -15.95 -10.25 -23.16
C GLU A 172 -16.39 -11.34 -24.17
N ASN A 173 -16.04 -11.20 -25.45
CA ASN A 173 -16.35 -12.16 -26.50
C ASN A 173 -15.14 -12.97 -26.97
N GLU A 174 -13.94 -12.73 -26.45
CA GLU A 174 -12.75 -13.49 -26.85
C GLU A 174 -12.86 -14.93 -26.32
N GLY A 175 -13.11 -15.89 -27.22
CA GLY A 175 -13.17 -17.31 -26.90
C GLY A 175 -14.58 -17.92 -26.73
N ARG A 176 -15.66 -17.17 -26.96
CA ARG A 176 -16.99 -17.78 -27.17
C ARG A 176 -17.11 -18.22 -28.64
N THR A 177 -16.84 -19.49 -28.93
CA THR A 177 -17.21 -20.14 -30.21
C THR A 177 -18.62 -20.72 -30.18
#